data_AF-A0A495QT45-F1
#
_entry.id   AF-A0A495QT45-F1
#
_cell.length_a   1.000
_cell.length_b   1.000
_cell.length_c   1.000
_cell.angle_alpha   90.00
_cell.angle_beta   90.00
_cell.angle_gamma   90.00
#
_symmetry.space_group_name_H-M   'P 1'
#
loop_
_entity.id
_entity.type
_entity.pdbx_description
1 polymer ?
#
loop_
_entity_poly.entity_id
_entity_poly.type
_entity_poly.pdbx_seq_one_letter_code
_entity_poly.pdbx_strand_id
1 'polypeptide(L)'
;MAEWDGEALARLRSAVHRGDVDAGLDVLRERPLAPVLQYAGDVAVAAVAQGRIEGTWLAAECRALLAERALPGDEVLAAELAAPPEHGAALVPLPVDLGAVAAAMDDGLHVLDLERGDVLPLDEVLFDEVPDDEPQNAGRWLPIPPAVLPEGEDARRGAGRAWLAGQGYRPAPRTL
;
A
#
# COMPACT_ATOMS: atom_id res chain seq x y z
N MET A 1 12.37 -0.59 -24.39
CA MET A 1 11.76 -0.55 -23.06
C MET A 1 11.76 0.90 -22.62
N ALA A 2 10.60 1.44 -22.26
CA ALA A 2 10.53 2.80 -21.74
C ALA A 2 11.01 2.81 -20.28
N GLU A 3 11.80 3.81 -19.90
CA GLU A 3 12.24 4.01 -18.52
C GLU A 3 11.15 4.68 -17.66
N TRP A 4 11.31 4.64 -16.35
CA TRP A 4 10.45 5.34 -15.40
C TRP A 4 10.89 6.79 -15.25
N ASP A 5 10.19 7.69 -15.95
CA ASP A 5 10.30 9.13 -15.69
C ASP A 5 9.26 9.59 -14.65
N GLY A 6 9.37 10.85 -14.24
CA GLY A 6 8.48 11.44 -13.23
C GLY A 6 7.01 11.48 -13.64
N GLU A 7 6.71 11.57 -14.95
CA GLU A 7 5.35 11.59 -15.45
C GLU A 7 4.72 10.19 -15.41
N ALA A 8 5.46 9.17 -15.86
CA ALA A 8 5.04 7.78 -15.79
C ALA A 8 4.80 7.34 -14.33
N LEU A 9 5.70 7.72 -13.41
CA LEU A 9 5.52 7.46 -11.99
C LEU A 9 4.28 8.19 -11.43
N ALA A 10 4.08 9.46 -11.76
CA ALA A 10 2.89 10.20 -11.31
C ALA A 10 1.58 9.56 -11.80
N ARG A 11 1.54 9.09 -13.05
CA ARG A 11 0.37 8.36 -13.59
C ARG A 11 0.16 7.03 -12.87
N LEU A 12 1.22 6.26 -12.61
CA LEU A 12 1.11 4.99 -11.87
C LEU A 12 0.59 5.20 -10.45
N ARG A 13 1.13 6.20 -9.73
CA ARG A 13 0.64 6.59 -8.39
C ARG A 13 -0.84 6.92 -8.42
N SER A 14 -1.26 7.75 -9.37
CA SER A 14 -2.67 8.15 -9.53
C SER A 14 -3.58 6.95 -9.84
N ALA A 15 -3.11 6.01 -10.67
CA ALA A 15 -3.86 4.79 -10.99
C ALA A 15 -4.05 3.92 -9.74
N VAL A 16 -2.98 3.65 -9.00
CA VAL A 16 -3.03 2.83 -7.77
C VAL A 16 -3.87 3.49 -6.69
N HIS A 17 -3.70 4.80 -6.47
CA HIS A 17 -4.48 5.55 -5.48
C HIS A 17 -6.00 5.46 -5.73
N ARG A 18 -6.41 5.51 -7.01
CA ARG A 18 -7.82 5.44 -7.44
C ARG A 18 -8.34 4.01 -7.67
N GLY A 19 -7.48 2.99 -7.59
CA GLY A 19 -7.85 1.63 -7.98
C GLY A 19 -8.16 1.48 -9.48
N ASP A 20 -7.63 2.37 -10.32
CA ASP A 20 -7.86 2.40 -11.77
C ASP A 20 -6.97 1.34 -12.46
N VAL A 21 -7.51 0.12 -12.57
CA VAL A 21 -6.81 -1.05 -13.11
C VAL A 21 -6.40 -0.85 -14.57
N ASP A 22 -7.27 -0.27 -15.40
CA ASP A 22 -6.96 -0.09 -16.82
C ASP A 22 -5.83 0.91 -17.02
N ALA A 23 -5.86 2.05 -16.30
CA ALA A 23 -4.75 3.00 -16.34
C ALA A 23 -3.45 2.40 -15.77
N GLY A 24 -3.54 1.61 -14.70
CA GLY A 24 -2.39 0.93 -14.10
C GLY A 24 -1.72 -0.04 -15.07
N LEU A 25 -2.51 -0.93 -15.68
CA LEU A 25 -2.03 -1.91 -16.66
C LEU A 25 -1.45 -1.21 -17.90
N ASP A 26 -2.05 -0.11 -18.36
CA ASP A 26 -1.56 0.66 -19.49
C ASP A 26 -0.18 1.26 -19.21
N VAL A 27 0.00 1.87 -18.04
CA VAL A 27 1.29 2.47 -17.65
C VAL A 27 2.37 1.40 -17.48
N LEU A 28 2.04 0.23 -16.93
CA LEU A 28 3.00 -0.87 -16.73
C LEU A 28 3.42 -1.57 -18.02
N ARG A 29 2.60 -1.49 -19.08
CA ARG A 29 2.87 -2.17 -20.35
C ARG A 29 4.23 -1.76 -20.92
N GLU A 30 5.04 -2.77 -21.29
CA GLU A 30 6.37 -2.62 -21.92
C GLU A 30 7.42 -1.87 -21.08
N ARG A 31 7.21 -1.73 -19.76
CA ARG A 31 8.15 -1.13 -18.81
C ARG A 31 8.71 -2.19 -17.85
N PRO A 32 9.96 -2.02 -17.37
CA PRO A 32 10.51 -2.90 -16.35
C PRO A 32 9.75 -2.74 -15.03
N LEU A 33 9.35 -3.86 -14.42
CA LEU A 33 8.59 -3.86 -13.16
C LEU A 33 9.49 -3.64 -11.92
N ALA A 34 10.76 -4.06 -11.98
CA ALA A 34 11.67 -4.07 -10.84
C ALA A 34 11.73 -2.75 -10.04
N PRO A 35 11.70 -1.55 -10.65
CA PRO A 35 11.72 -0.28 -9.92
C PRO A 35 10.41 0.08 -9.19
N VAL A 36 9.29 -0.59 -9.50
CA VAL A 36 7.94 -0.22 -9.05
C VAL A 36 7.12 -1.45 -8.59
N LEU A 37 7.78 -2.49 -8.08
CA LEU A 37 7.14 -3.76 -7.75
C LEU A 37 5.97 -3.64 -6.76
N GLN A 38 6.05 -2.73 -5.79
CA GLN A 38 4.95 -2.52 -4.84
C GLN A 38 3.73 -1.91 -5.54
N TYR A 39 3.93 -0.93 -6.43
CA TYR A 39 2.84 -0.38 -7.26
C TYR A 39 2.30 -1.40 -8.27
N ALA A 40 3.18 -2.12 -8.96
CA ALA A 40 2.79 -3.13 -9.94
C ALA A 40 2.00 -4.27 -9.29
N GLY A 41 2.39 -4.69 -8.09
CA GLY A 41 1.64 -5.65 -7.29
C GLY A 41 0.27 -5.13 -6.86
N ASP A 42 0.14 -3.86 -6.45
CA ASP A 42 -1.16 -3.25 -6.14
C ASP A 42 -2.12 -3.30 -7.36
N VAL A 43 -1.61 -2.96 -8.55
CA VAL A 43 -2.38 -3.08 -9.81
C VAL A 43 -2.75 -4.53 -10.08
N ALA A 44 -1.83 -5.48 -9.89
CA ALA A 44 -2.07 -6.90 -10.12
C ALA A 44 -3.13 -7.48 -9.17
N VAL A 45 -3.07 -7.16 -7.87
CA VAL A 45 -4.09 -7.57 -6.88
C VAL A 45 -5.47 -7.07 -7.31
N ALA A 46 -5.58 -5.79 -7.67
CA ALA A 46 -6.84 -5.21 -8.13
C ALA A 46 -7.34 -5.85 -9.43
N ALA A 47 -6.46 -6.10 -10.39
CA ALA A 47 -6.79 -6.74 -11.67
C ALA A 47 -7.26 -8.19 -11.50
N VAL A 48 -6.60 -8.96 -10.63
CA VAL A 48 -6.99 -10.34 -10.28
C VAL A 48 -8.36 -10.35 -9.59
N ALA A 49 -8.60 -9.42 -8.65
CA ALA A 49 -9.91 -9.30 -8.00
C ALA A 49 -11.05 -8.97 -8.98
N GLN A 50 -10.74 -8.28 -10.09
CA GLN A 50 -11.68 -8.02 -11.19
C GLN A 50 -11.77 -9.16 -12.22
N GLY A 51 -11.07 -10.29 -12.02
CA GLY A 51 -11.08 -11.43 -12.93
C GLY A 51 -10.35 -11.21 -14.25
N ARG A 52 -9.41 -10.25 -14.31
CA ARG A 52 -8.64 -9.92 -15.52
C ARG A 52 -7.48 -10.89 -15.71
N ILE A 53 -7.33 -11.44 -16.91
CA ILE A 53 -6.27 -12.41 -17.23
C ILE A 53 -4.89 -11.75 -17.19
N GLU A 54 -4.80 -10.49 -17.61
CA GLU A 54 -3.58 -9.68 -17.55
C GLU A 54 -3.09 -9.52 -16.11
N GLY A 55 -4.03 -9.40 -15.16
CA GLY A 55 -3.72 -9.37 -13.73
C GLY A 55 -3.05 -10.65 -13.24
N THR A 56 -3.48 -11.81 -13.74
CA THR A 56 -2.89 -13.11 -13.36
C THR A 56 -1.45 -13.24 -13.84
N TRP A 57 -1.15 -12.80 -15.06
CA TRP A 57 0.22 -12.81 -15.58
C TRP A 57 1.10 -11.81 -14.84
N LEU A 58 0.61 -10.59 -14.62
CA LEU A 58 1.33 -9.56 -13.87
C LEU A 58 1.61 -10.02 -12.43
N ALA A 59 0.64 -10.68 -11.78
CA ALA A 59 0.81 -11.22 -10.43
C ALA A 59 1.91 -12.28 -10.37
N ALA A 60 1.96 -13.19 -11.34
CA ALA A 60 3.01 -14.22 -11.42
C ALA A 60 4.40 -13.59 -11.59
N GLU A 61 4.52 -12.59 -12.47
CA GLU A 61 5.79 -11.89 -12.71
C GLU A 61 6.24 -11.08 -11.48
N CYS A 62 5.32 -10.32 -10.86
CA CYS A 62 5.60 -9.58 -9.64
C CYS A 62 6.08 -10.52 -8.53
N ARG A 63 5.43 -11.67 -8.32
CA ARG A 63 5.83 -12.65 -7.31
C ARG A 63 7.25 -13.16 -7.50
N ALA A 64 7.65 -13.45 -8.74
CA ALA A 64 9.00 -13.91 -9.02
C ALA A 64 10.04 -12.83 -8.66
N LEU A 65 9.79 -11.59 -9.05
CA LEU A 65 10.69 -10.46 -8.80
C LEU A 65 10.74 -10.06 -7.31
N LEU A 66 9.60 -10.10 -6.62
CA LEU A 66 9.51 -9.84 -5.17
C LEU A 66 10.29 -10.90 -4.37
N ALA A 67 10.19 -12.18 -4.76
CA ALA A 67 10.92 -13.26 -4.11
C ALA A 67 12.44 -13.15 -4.31
N GLU A 68 12.89 -12.65 -5.47
CA GLU A 68 14.31 -12.40 -5.73
C GLU A 68 14.84 -11.20 -4.93
N ARG A 69 14.04 -10.13 -4.83
CA ARG A 69 14.43 -8.87 -4.18
C ARG A 69 14.44 -8.96 -2.64
N ALA A 70 13.45 -9.64 -2.06
CA ALA A 70 13.34 -9.94 -0.63
C ALA A 70 13.47 -8.72 0.32
N LEU A 71 12.88 -7.58 -0.06
CA LEU A 71 12.81 -6.39 0.81
C LEU A 71 11.59 -6.47 1.76
N PRO A 72 11.55 -5.65 2.83
CA PRO A 72 10.39 -5.56 3.70
C PRO A 72 9.09 -5.37 2.89
N GLY A 73 8.08 -6.19 3.18
CA GLY A 73 6.77 -6.14 2.52
C GLY A 73 6.68 -6.92 1.21
N ASP A 74 7.80 -7.38 0.65
CA ASP A 74 7.78 -8.20 -0.56
C ASP A 74 7.12 -9.56 -0.29
N GLU A 75 7.39 -10.19 0.86
CA GLU A 75 6.74 -11.44 1.27
C GLU A 75 5.22 -11.27 1.46
N VAL A 76 4.80 -10.12 2.01
CA VAL A 76 3.39 -9.81 2.24
C VAL A 76 2.67 -9.65 0.91
N LEU A 77 3.20 -8.82 0.03
CA LEU A 77 2.63 -8.62 -1.30
C LEU A 77 2.65 -9.90 -2.14
N ALA A 78 3.74 -10.68 -2.07
CA ALA A 78 3.81 -11.96 -2.77
C ALA A 78 2.77 -12.97 -2.28
N ALA A 79 2.46 -12.98 -0.98
CA ALA A 79 1.39 -13.78 -0.41
C ALA A 79 0.01 -13.31 -0.87
N GLU A 80 -0.24 -11.98 -0.89
CA GLU A 80 -1.49 -11.41 -1.43
C GLU A 80 -1.70 -11.78 -2.90
N LEU A 81 -0.64 -11.75 -3.72
CA LEU A 81 -0.67 -12.13 -5.13
C LEU A 81 -0.83 -13.65 -5.35
N ALA A 82 -0.52 -14.48 -4.34
CA ALA A 82 -0.60 -15.94 -4.43
C ALA A 82 -1.96 -16.48 -3.98
N ALA A 83 -2.66 -15.76 -3.10
CA ALA A 83 -3.87 -16.25 -2.45
C ALA A 83 -5.12 -16.02 -3.33
N PRO A 84 -5.93 -17.07 -3.61
CA PRO A 84 -7.35 -16.86 -3.84
C PRO A 84 -7.99 -16.30 -2.55
N PRO A 85 -9.08 -15.52 -2.61
CA PRO A 85 -9.60 -14.75 -1.48
C PRO A 85 -10.13 -15.55 -0.26
N GLU A 86 -9.85 -16.84 -0.12
CA GLU A 86 -10.44 -17.68 0.93
C GLU A 86 -9.43 -18.64 1.57
N HIS A 87 -9.41 -18.62 2.91
CA HIS A 87 -8.71 -19.53 3.86
C HIS A 87 -7.34 -19.06 4.39
N GLY A 88 -7.38 -17.97 5.17
CA GLY A 88 -6.40 -17.57 6.18
C GLY A 88 -7.04 -16.53 7.11
N ALA A 89 -6.38 -16.15 8.21
CA ALA A 89 -6.74 -14.92 8.92
C ALA A 89 -6.45 -13.75 7.98
N ALA A 90 -7.41 -13.45 7.11
CA ALA A 90 -7.25 -12.49 6.04
C ALA A 90 -6.99 -11.11 6.66
N LEU A 91 -5.90 -10.47 6.24
CA LEU A 91 -5.62 -9.09 6.61
C LEU A 91 -6.81 -8.21 6.22
N VAL A 92 -7.22 -7.34 7.14
CA VAL A 92 -8.38 -6.47 6.94
C VAL A 92 -8.00 -5.40 5.91
N PRO A 93 -8.74 -5.25 4.80
CA PRO A 93 -8.46 -4.21 3.82
C PRO A 93 -8.69 -2.82 4.42
N LEU A 94 -7.72 -1.92 4.23
CA LEU A 94 -7.77 -0.54 4.71
C LEU A 94 -7.45 0.43 3.54
N PRO A 95 -8.26 1.47 3.31
CA PRO A 95 -8.08 2.43 2.21
C PRO A 95 -6.94 3.42 2.48
N VAL A 96 -5.70 2.91 2.57
CA VAL A 96 -4.51 3.66 3.00
C VAL A 96 -3.50 3.84 1.88
N ASP A 97 -2.81 4.99 1.87
CA ASP A 97 -1.65 5.20 1.00
C ASP A 97 -0.35 4.80 1.71
N LEU A 98 0.27 3.71 1.25
CA LEU A 98 1.55 3.24 1.77
C LEU A 98 2.68 4.27 1.64
N GLY A 99 2.62 5.17 0.66
CA GLY A 99 3.59 6.26 0.53
C GLY A 99 3.46 7.26 1.67
N ALA A 100 2.23 7.58 2.08
CA ALA A 100 1.96 8.44 3.23
C ALA A 100 2.35 7.77 4.55
N VAL A 101 2.06 6.47 4.72
CA VAL A 101 2.49 5.70 5.89
C VAL A 101 4.02 5.70 5.99
N ALA A 102 4.72 5.43 4.90
CA ALA A 102 6.17 5.43 4.90
C ALA A 102 6.76 6.82 5.17
N ALA A 103 6.17 7.90 4.63
CA ALA A 103 6.59 9.26 4.96
C ALA A 103 6.41 9.56 6.45
N ALA A 104 5.29 9.14 7.05
CA ALA A 104 5.03 9.28 8.48
C ALA A 104 5.99 8.46 9.36
N MET A 105 6.45 7.29 8.90
CA MET A 105 7.49 6.52 9.60
C MET A 105 8.85 7.23 9.56
N ASP A 106 9.16 7.99 8.49
CA ASP A 106 10.42 8.75 8.36
C ASP A 106 10.40 10.01 9.26
N ASP A 107 9.26 10.69 9.33
CA ASP A 107 9.10 11.94 10.11
C ASP A 107 8.79 11.69 11.60
N GLY A 108 8.05 10.60 11.90
CA GLY A 108 7.55 10.29 13.25
C GLY A 108 6.36 11.15 13.68
N LEU A 109 5.77 10.86 14.85
CA LEU A 109 4.66 11.63 15.43
C LEU A 109 3.38 11.72 14.57
N HIS A 110 3.00 10.61 13.93
CA HIS A 110 1.77 10.51 13.14
C HIS A 110 0.87 9.37 13.64
N VAL A 111 -0.41 9.45 13.31
CA VAL A 111 -1.40 8.39 13.53
C VAL A 111 -2.11 8.06 12.23
N LEU A 112 -2.53 6.81 12.08
CA LEU A 112 -3.37 6.34 11.00
C LEU A 112 -4.83 6.26 11.47
N ASP A 113 -5.72 6.91 10.74
CA ASP A 113 -7.17 6.75 10.88
C ASP A 113 -7.58 5.39 10.29
N LEU A 114 -7.98 4.43 11.12
CA LEU A 114 -8.41 3.10 10.67
C LEU A 114 -9.78 3.10 10.00
N GLU A 115 -10.54 4.19 10.08
CA GLU A 115 -11.82 4.34 9.39
C GLU A 115 -11.62 4.91 7.98
N ARG A 116 -10.79 5.95 7.88
CA ARG A 116 -10.59 6.71 6.62
C ARG A 116 -9.33 6.33 5.85
N GLY A 117 -8.38 5.67 6.50
CA GLY A 117 -7.03 5.39 5.98
C GLY A 117 -6.14 6.63 5.86
N ASP A 118 -6.52 7.74 6.51
CA ASP A 118 -5.79 9.00 6.48
C ASP A 118 -4.63 8.99 7.48
N VAL A 119 -3.47 9.50 7.08
CA VAL A 119 -2.30 9.68 7.94
C VAL A 119 -2.32 11.12 8.43
N LEU A 120 -2.46 11.30 9.74
CA LEU A 120 -2.60 12.61 10.38
C LEU A 120 -1.43 12.86 11.34
N PRO A 121 -0.96 14.10 11.48
CA PRO A 121 -0.09 14.49 12.58
C PRO A 121 -0.74 14.18 13.93
N LEU A 122 0.05 13.69 14.90
CA LEU A 122 -0.45 13.31 16.22
C LEU A 122 -1.05 14.51 16.96
N ASP A 123 -0.49 15.70 16.78
CA ASP A 123 -0.96 16.93 17.41
C ASP A 123 -2.33 17.37 16.88
N GLU A 124 -2.61 17.25 15.58
CA GLU A 124 -3.94 17.50 15.03
C GLU A 124 -5.04 16.66 15.71
N VAL A 125 -4.73 15.40 16.06
CA VAL A 125 -5.67 14.51 16.76
C VAL A 125 -5.77 14.84 18.24
N LEU A 126 -4.70 15.29 18.88
CA LEU A 126 -4.69 15.68 20.30
C LEU A 126 -5.36 17.05 20.57
N PHE A 127 -5.38 17.95 19.58
CA PHE A 127 -5.90 19.31 19.73
C PHE A 127 -7.35 19.50 19.29
N ASP A 128 -7.94 18.55 18.53
CA ASP A 128 -9.34 18.59 18.10
C ASP A 128 -10.32 17.98 19.14
N GLU A 129 -9.82 17.54 20.30
CA GLU A 129 -10.65 17.09 21.44
C GLU A 129 -11.23 18.29 22.23
N VAL A 130 -12.45 18.71 21.87
CA VAL A 130 -13.32 19.53 22.74
C VAL A 130 -14.13 18.58 23.66
N PRO A 131 -14.30 18.87 24.97
CA PRO A 131 -14.50 17.83 25.98
C PRO A 131 -15.96 17.34 26.15
N ASP A 132 -16.02 16.11 26.69
CA ASP A 132 -17.09 15.42 27.42
C ASP A 132 -18.13 14.58 26.63
N ASP A 133 -18.21 13.30 27.05
CA ASP A 133 -19.31 12.32 26.94
C ASP A 133 -19.39 11.32 25.75
N GLU A 134 -18.29 10.96 25.09
CA GLU A 134 -18.22 9.69 24.35
C GLU A 134 -17.00 8.85 24.77
N PRO A 135 -17.15 7.52 24.98
CA PRO A 135 -16.02 6.65 25.27
C PRO A 135 -15.04 6.77 24.10
N GLN A 136 -13.89 7.39 24.39
CA GLN A 136 -12.83 7.71 23.44
C GLN A 136 -12.59 6.55 22.48
N ASN A 137 -12.55 6.86 21.19
CA ASN A 137 -12.34 5.98 20.03
C ASN A 137 -10.99 5.24 20.08
N ALA A 138 -10.73 4.46 21.12
CA ALA A 138 -9.46 3.79 21.42
C ALA A 138 -9.06 2.74 20.37
N GLY A 139 -9.96 2.40 19.43
CA GLY A 139 -9.72 1.48 18.32
C GLY A 139 -9.68 2.15 16.93
N ARG A 140 -9.83 3.48 16.82
CA ARG A 140 -9.81 4.18 15.51
C ARG A 140 -8.41 4.64 15.12
N TRP A 141 -7.62 5.10 16.09
CA TRP A 141 -6.33 5.72 15.83
C TRP A 141 -5.21 4.71 16.07
N LEU A 142 -4.39 4.50 15.05
CA LEU A 142 -3.24 3.61 15.13
C LEU A 142 -1.94 4.43 15.04
N PRO A 143 -1.15 4.53 16.12
CA PRO A 143 0.13 5.25 16.10
C PRO A 143 1.12 4.65 15.10
N ILE A 144 1.72 5.51 14.28
CA ILE A 144 2.76 5.11 13.32
C ILE A 144 4.12 5.30 14.00
N PRO A 145 4.88 4.22 14.27
CA PRO A 145 6.18 4.35 14.90
C PRO A 145 7.20 4.94 13.92
N PRO A 146 8.14 5.79 14.39
CA PRO A 146 9.26 6.20 13.57
C PRO A 146 10.16 4.99 13.23
N ALA A 147 10.71 4.96 12.02
CA ALA A 147 11.56 3.88 11.56
C ALA A 147 12.61 4.36 10.56
N VAL A 148 13.77 3.69 10.54
CA VAL A 148 14.76 3.87 9.48
C VAL A 148 14.33 3.06 8.26
N LEU A 149 14.01 3.74 7.17
CA LEU A 149 13.49 3.10 5.96
C LEU A 149 14.58 2.88 4.89
N PRO A 150 14.42 1.85 4.04
CA PRO A 150 15.29 1.67 2.89
C PRO A 150 15.19 2.83 1.90
N GLU A 151 16.22 3.00 1.07
CA GLU A 151 16.22 3.98 -0.01
C GLU A 151 15.26 3.56 -1.14
N GLY A 152 14.68 4.57 -1.79
CA GLY A 152 13.75 4.37 -2.90
C GLY A 152 12.29 4.25 -2.45
N GLU A 153 11.43 4.96 -3.17
CA GLU A 153 9.99 5.02 -2.87
C GLU A 153 9.32 3.65 -2.81
N ASP A 154 9.65 2.75 -3.75
CA ASP A 154 9.06 1.41 -3.79
C ASP A 154 9.42 0.58 -2.55
N ALA A 155 10.70 0.61 -2.13
CA ALA A 155 11.14 -0.09 -0.94
C ALA A 155 10.51 0.50 0.34
N ARG A 156 10.35 1.83 0.40
CA ARG A 156 9.65 2.53 1.50
C ARG A 156 8.18 2.09 1.59
N ARG A 157 7.48 1.99 0.45
CA ARG A 157 6.11 1.43 0.41
C ARG A 157 6.06 0.00 0.91
N GLY A 158 7.04 -0.82 0.54
CA GLY A 158 7.18 -2.19 1.04
C GLY A 158 7.31 -2.21 2.57
N ALA A 159 8.16 -1.36 3.16
CA ALA A 159 8.28 -1.24 4.61
C ALA A 159 6.96 -0.82 5.28
N GLY A 160 6.24 0.14 4.70
CA GLY A 160 4.90 0.53 5.16
C GLY A 160 3.90 -0.63 5.10
N ARG A 161 3.92 -1.43 4.02
CA ARG A 161 3.10 -2.64 3.88
C ARG A 161 3.43 -3.67 4.96
N ALA A 162 4.70 -3.93 5.21
CA ALA A 162 5.14 -4.88 6.23
C ALA A 162 4.65 -4.48 7.62
N TRP A 163 4.80 -3.20 7.96
CA TRP A 163 4.30 -2.66 9.21
C TRP A 163 2.78 -2.81 9.33
N LEU A 164 2.03 -2.41 8.30
CA LEU A 164 0.57 -2.48 8.28
C LEU A 164 0.06 -3.93 8.43
N ALA A 165 0.72 -4.88 7.77
CA ALA A 165 0.43 -6.30 7.91
C ALA A 165 0.69 -6.82 9.33
N GLY A 166 1.75 -6.34 9.99
CA GLY A 166 2.00 -6.62 11.40
C GLY A 166 0.90 -6.10 12.35
N GLN A 167 0.10 -5.13 11.90
CA GLN A 167 -1.07 -4.61 12.61
C GLN A 167 -2.37 -5.33 12.22
N GLY A 168 -2.32 -6.32 11.33
CA GLY A 168 -3.49 -7.08 10.88
C GLY A 168 -4.23 -6.48 9.68
N TYR A 169 -3.66 -5.47 9.03
CA TYR A 169 -4.27 -4.76 7.91
C TYR A 169 -3.50 -4.97 6.60
N ARG A 170 -4.17 -4.78 5.47
CA ARG A 170 -3.55 -4.72 4.14
C ARG A 170 -4.02 -3.46 3.40
N PRO A 171 -3.19 -2.90 2.51
CA PRO A 171 -3.62 -1.76 1.70
C PRO A 171 -4.78 -2.17 0.77
N ALA A 172 -5.73 -1.27 0.60
CA ALA A 172 -6.77 -1.34 -0.41
C ALA A 172 -6.89 0.02 -1.10
N PRO A 173 -7.37 0.08 -2.35
CA PRO A 173 -7.65 1.35 -3.01
C PRO A 173 -8.68 2.17 -2.22
N ARG A 174 -8.55 3.51 -2.24
CA ARG A 174 -9.59 4.39 -1.69
C ARG A 174 -10.83 4.32 -2.60
N THR A 175 -11.92 3.74 -2.10
CA THR A 175 -13.22 3.81 -2.76
C THR A 175 -13.90 5.12 -2.35
N LEU A 176 -14.12 6.02 -3.33
CA LEU A 176 -14.95 7.22 -3.16
C LEU A 176 -16.43 6.85 -3.05
#